data_AF-A0A2N5GXM1-F1
#
_entry.id   AF-A0A2N5GXM1-F1
#
_cell.length_a   1.000
_cell.length_b   1.000
_cell.length_c   1.000
_cell.angle_alpha   90.00
_cell.angle_beta   90.00
_cell.angle_gamma   90.00
#
_symmetry.space_group_name_H-M   'P 1'
#
loop_
_entity.id
_entity.type
_entity.pdbx_description
1 polymer ?
#
loop_
_entity_poly.entity_id
_entity_poly.type
_entity_poly.pdbx_seq_one_letter_code
_entity_poly.pdbx_strand_id
1 'polypeptide(L)' 'MKQIFCCLAVCMFLLTSFSLASGESTVILKEAYVKNDTLWMKIGESEKRISKGDSAGYPKWSFDVSWVAYL' A
#
# COMPACT_ATOMS: atom_id res chain seq x y z
N MET A 1 19.28 15.67 -46.81
CA MET A 1 18.62 16.43 -45.72
C MET A 1 17.22 15.92 -45.35
N LYS A 2 16.33 15.62 -46.32
CA LYS A 2 14.96 15.12 -46.04
C LYS A 2 14.88 13.80 -45.24
N GLN A 3 15.79 12.86 -45.48
CA GLN A 3 15.86 11.55 -44.80
C GLN A 3 16.13 11.68 -43.29
N ILE A 4 17.05 12.60 -42.91
CA ILE A 4 17.39 12.88 -41.51
C ILE A 4 16.17 13.45 -40.77
N PHE A 5 15.42 14.32 -41.44
CA PHE A 5 14.22 14.93 -40.88
C PHE A 5 13.12 13.88 -40.61
N CYS A 6 12.96 12.89 -41.49
CA CYS A 6 12.06 11.76 -41.25
C CYS A 6 12.50 10.92 -40.06
N CYS A 7 13.79 10.57 -39.96
CA CYS A 7 14.29 9.79 -38.82
C CYS A 7 14.09 10.51 -37.49
N LEU A 8 14.30 11.85 -37.46
CA LEU A 8 14.11 12.65 -36.26
C LEU A 8 12.64 12.70 -35.81
N ALA A 9 11.71 12.85 -36.77
CA ALA A 9 10.28 12.85 -36.50
C ALA A 9 9.78 11.50 -35.96
N VAL A 10 10.26 10.39 -36.55
CA VAL A 10 9.93 9.03 -36.07
C VAL A 10 10.49 8.79 -34.67
N CYS A 11 11.72 9.21 -34.40
CA CYS A 11 12.34 9.06 -33.08
C CYS A 11 11.58 9.85 -32.00
N MET A 12 11.16 11.07 -32.33
CA MET A 12 10.38 11.91 -31.42
C MET A 12 8.98 11.32 -31.13
N PHE A 13 8.36 10.67 -32.11
CA PHE A 13 7.08 9.97 -31.94
C PHE A 13 7.20 8.68 -31.11
N LEU A 14 8.33 7.99 -31.19
CA LEU A 14 8.58 6.80 -30.37
C LEU A 14 8.83 7.14 -28.90
N LEU A 15 9.43 8.30 -28.61
CA LEU A 15 9.73 8.74 -27.25
C LEU A 15 8.49 9.19 -26.46
N THR A 16 7.43 9.67 -27.13
CA THR A 16 6.18 10.07 -26.44
C THR A 16 5.32 8.88 -25.99
N SER A 17 5.60 7.68 -26.51
CA SER A 17 4.85 6.46 -26.18
C SER A 17 5.27 5.86 -24.84
N PHE A 18 6.39 6.29 -24.27
CA PHE A 18 6.98 5.75 -23.05
C PHE A 18 6.57 6.56 -21.81
N SER A 19 5.27 6.63 -21.50
CA SER A 19 4.83 7.09 -20.18
C SER A 19 5.03 5.96 -19.17
N LEU A 20 6.13 6.01 -18.42
CA LEU A 20 6.33 5.19 -17.22
C LEU A 20 5.31 5.63 -16.17
N ALA A 21 4.17 4.94 -16.12
CA ALA A 21 3.23 5.08 -15.01
C ALA A 21 3.88 4.48 -13.76
N SER A 22 4.46 5.33 -12.91
CA SER A 22 4.87 4.94 -11.57
C SER A 22 3.62 4.81 -10.71
N GLY A 23 3.10 3.59 -10.60
CA GLY A 23 2.04 3.27 -9.64
C GLY A 23 2.64 3.30 -8.24
N GLU A 24 2.65 4.48 -7.60
CA GLU A 24 2.95 4.58 -6.18
C GLU A 24 1.81 3.88 -5.44
N SER A 25 2.04 2.60 -5.12
CA SER A 25 1.12 1.79 -4.34
C SER A 25 1.13 2.35 -2.93
N THR A 26 0.24 3.31 -2.64
CA THR A 26 -0.04 3.83 -1.29
C THR A 26 -0.76 2.79 -0.45
N VAL A 27 -0.37 1.52 -0.57
CA VAL A 27 -0.85 0.43 0.28
C VAL A 27 -0.25 0.65 1.65
N ILE A 28 -1.03 1.34 2.49
CA ILE A 28 -0.73 1.49 3.90
C ILE A 28 -0.91 0.12 4.54
N LEU A 29 0.20 -0.48 4.96
CA LEU A 29 0.19 -1.76 5.66
C LEU A 29 -0.57 -1.63 6.97
N LYS A 30 -1.51 -2.55 7.20
CA LYS A 30 -2.28 -2.65 8.45
C LYS A 30 -1.98 -3.99 9.12
N GLU A 31 -1.68 -3.93 10.41
CA GLU A 31 -1.35 -5.10 11.21
C GLU A 31 -2.11 -5.04 12.54
N ALA A 32 -2.55 -6.19 13.04
CA ALA A 32 -3.16 -6.33 14.35
C ALA A 32 -2.47 -7.48 15.07
N TYR A 33 -2.03 -7.24 16.30
CA TYR A 33 -1.22 -8.19 17.06
C TYR A 33 -1.43 -8.05 18.56
N VAL A 34 -1.09 -9.10 19.30
CA VAL A 34 -1.23 -9.14 20.77
C VAL A 34 0.14 -8.95 21.41
N LYS A 35 0.23 -8.01 22.35
CA LYS A 35 1.44 -7.74 23.15
C LYS A 35 1.03 -7.45 24.58
N ASN A 36 1.53 -8.25 25.53
CA ASN A 36 1.17 -8.18 26.95
C ASN A 36 -0.36 -8.23 27.17
N ASP A 37 -1.02 -9.25 26.61
CA ASP A 37 -2.48 -9.49 26.66
C ASP A 37 -3.36 -8.33 26.16
N THR A 38 -2.73 -7.38 25.48
CA THR A 38 -3.36 -6.19 24.93
C THR A 38 -3.33 -6.30 23.42
N LEU A 39 -4.46 -6.00 22.78
CA LEU A 39 -4.55 -5.90 21.34
C LEU A 39 -4.03 -4.54 20.87
N TRP A 40 -3.13 -4.59 19.91
CA TRP A 40 -2.54 -3.42 19.25
C TRP A 40 -2.87 -3.46 17.76
N MET A 41 -2.98 -2.28 17.17
CA MET A 41 -3.15 -2.07 15.74
C MET A 41 -2.08 -1.11 15.24
N LYS A 42 -1.41 -1.48 14.16
CA LYS A 42 -0.43 -0.65 13.46
C LYS A 42 -0.94 -0.35 12.05
N ILE A 43 -0.92 0.92 11.66
CA ILE A 43 -1.33 1.42 10.35
C ILE A 43 -0.20 2.31 9.85
N GLY A 44 0.60 1.79 8.91
CA GLY A 44 1.85 2.43 8.51
C GLY A 44 2.79 2.57 9.70
N GLU A 45 3.15 3.81 10.04
CA GLU A 45 4.00 4.11 11.20
C GLU A 45 3.21 4.41 12.48
N SER A 46 1.88 4.53 12.39
CA SER A 46 1.04 4.81 13.55
C SER A 46 0.66 3.52 14.26
N GLU A 47 0.82 3.50 15.59
CA GLU A 47 0.45 2.38 16.43
C GLU A 47 -0.54 2.81 17.51
N LYS A 48 -1.59 2.00 17.72
CA LYS A 48 -2.68 2.29 18.66
C LYS A 48 -3.07 1.05 19.45
N ARG A 49 -3.23 1.22 20.76
CA ARG A 49 -3.83 0.23 21.66
C ARG A 49 -5.34 0.16 21.44
N ILE A 50 -5.88 -1.05 21.26
CA ILE A 50 -7.31 -1.30 21.01
C ILE A 50 -8.04 -1.78 22.26
N SER A 51 -7.48 -2.74 23.02
CA SER A 51 -8.15 -3.30 24.20
C SER A 51 -7.68 -2.69 25.52
N LYS A 52 -8.56 -2.67 26.53
CA LYS A 52 -8.27 -2.19 27.90
C LYS A 52 -8.16 -3.37 28.87
N GLY A 53 -7.11 -4.17 28.75
CA GLY A 53 -6.65 -5.05 29.84
C GLY A 53 -7.45 -6.35 30.05
N ASP A 54 -8.68 -6.43 29.55
CA ASP A 54 -9.37 -7.71 29.38
C ASP A 54 -8.68 -8.45 28.21
N SER A 55 -8.25 -9.69 28.43
CA SER A 55 -7.45 -10.49 27.51
C SER A 55 -8.04 -10.47 26.10
N ALA A 56 -7.43 -9.69 25.20
CA ALA A 56 -7.84 -9.62 23.81
C ALA A 56 -6.89 -10.50 23.00
N GLY A 57 -7.36 -11.69 22.65
CA GLY A 57 -6.67 -12.70 21.88
C GLY A 57 -7.21 -12.84 20.46
N TYR A 58 -6.43 -13.55 19.65
CA TYR A 58 -6.85 -14.09 18.35
C TYR A 58 -7.45 -13.08 17.36
N PRO A 59 -6.72 -11.98 17.02
CA PRO A 59 -7.20 -11.03 16.03
C PRO A 59 -7.42 -11.71 14.67
N LYS A 60 -8.58 -11.44 14.05
CA LYS A 60 -8.91 -11.86 12.68
C LYS A 60 -9.38 -10.66 11.88
N TRP A 61 -8.74 -10.45 10.73
CA TRP A 61 -9.12 -9.40 9.80
C TRP A 61 -10.35 -9.77 8.99
N SER A 62 -11.16 -8.76 8.69
CA SER A 62 -12.15 -8.84 7.62
C SER A 62 -11.48 -9.03 6.27
N PHE A 63 -12.21 -9.58 5.30
CA PHE A 63 -11.69 -9.82 3.96
C PHE A 63 -11.18 -8.54 3.27
N ASP A 64 -11.85 -7.41 3.52
CA ASP A 64 -11.54 -6.09 2.99
C ASP A 64 -10.60 -5.26 3.89
N VAL A 65 -10.11 -5.82 4.99
CA VAL A 65 -9.18 -5.16 5.93
C VAL A 65 -9.74 -3.83 6.50
N SER A 66 -11.07 -3.75 6.64
CA SER A 66 -11.78 -2.61 7.21
C SER A 66 -11.96 -2.73 8.72
N TRP A 67 -12.04 -3.95 9.26
CA TRP A 67 -12.16 -4.21 10.69
C TRP A 67 -11.40 -5.47 11.15
N VAL A 68 -11.14 -5.53 12.46
CA VAL A 68 -10.54 -6.69 13.14
C VAL A 68 -11.47 -7.17 14.24
N ALA A 69 -11.78 -8.46 14.26
CA ALA A 69 -12.46 -9.12 15.38
C ALA A 69 -11.43 -9.75 16.31
N TYR A 70 -11.74 -9.77 17.60
CA TYR A 70 -10.90 -10.37 18.64
C TYR A 70 -11.80 -10.95 19.74
N LEU A 71 -11.28 -11.95 20.48
CA LEU A 71 -11.95 -12.62 21.60
C LEU A 71 -11.22 -12.35 22.90
#